data_AF-A0A920WAN3-F1
#
_entry.id   AF-A0A920WAN3-F1
#
_cell.length_a   1.000
_cell.length_b   1.000
_cell.length_c   1.000
_cell.angle_alpha   90.00
_cell.angle_beta   90.00
_cell.angle_gamma   90.00
#
_symmetry.space_group_name_H-M   'P 1'
#
loop_
_entity.id
_entity.type
_entity.pdbx_description
1 polymer ?
#
loop_
_entity_poly.entity_id
_entity_poly.type
_entity_poly.pdbx_seq_one_letter_code
_entity_poly.pdbx_strand_id
1 'polypeptide(L)'
;MNELSEHFQMGRAIEVLGSNPIPFSIRISLRPEVSIESYERIKEWLLSLNVVEEVVIERAWIQRLQSLEIFVERLGYLLMVIFGVGAILVTGVSVRFAMDSRLEEIRVSHVVGGTERFFRRPFYYFGLIYGLGGSIFGQMIIAIVLVILEEPLTKIYASYGHTLVFEGFDIIFMGAMVAFGAGLGVVGANIASRQQKKNLYVQ
;
A
#
# COMPACT_ATOMS: atom_id res chain seq x y z
N MET A 1 -10.88 33.32 -32.69
CA MET A 1 -10.91 34.28 -31.56
C MET A 1 -12.21 35.11 -31.48
N ASN A 2 -13.23 34.85 -32.32
CA ASN A 2 -14.46 35.66 -32.34
C ASN A 2 -15.72 34.95 -31.77
N GLU A 3 -15.63 33.69 -31.33
CA GLU A 3 -16.80 32.95 -30.81
C GLU A 3 -16.85 32.85 -29.28
N LEU A 4 -15.78 33.25 -28.57
CA LEU A 4 -15.74 33.25 -27.09
C LEU A 4 -16.39 34.50 -26.46
N SER A 5 -16.71 35.51 -27.27
CA SER A 5 -17.16 36.83 -26.81
C SER A 5 -18.67 36.91 -26.56
N GLU A 6 -19.45 35.97 -27.09
CA GLU A 6 -20.92 36.11 -27.18
C GLU A 6 -21.65 35.56 -25.94
N HIS A 7 -21.01 34.70 -25.14
CA HIS A 7 -21.66 34.06 -23.99
C HIS A 7 -21.33 34.70 -22.63
N PHE A 8 -20.26 35.49 -22.56
CA PHE A 8 -19.88 36.14 -21.31
C PHE A 8 -20.31 37.60 -21.32
N GLN A 9 -21.38 37.90 -20.57
CA GLN A 9 -21.73 39.24 -20.09
C GLN A 9 -20.63 39.88 -19.20
N MET A 10 -19.41 39.30 -19.16
CA MET A 10 -18.24 39.83 -18.46
C MET A 10 -17.64 41.07 -19.15
N GLY A 11 -17.84 41.25 -20.46
CA GLY A 11 -17.31 42.42 -21.18
C GLY A 11 -17.81 43.77 -20.62
N ARG A 12 -19.07 43.83 -20.16
CA ARG A 12 -19.64 45.04 -19.53
C ARG A 12 -19.32 45.17 -18.04
N ALA A 13 -18.93 44.10 -17.36
CA ALA A 13 -18.53 44.15 -15.95
C ALA A 13 -17.10 44.68 -15.77
N ILE A 14 -16.22 44.42 -16.74
CA ILE A 14 -14.83 44.88 -16.73
C ILE A 14 -14.73 46.38 -17.01
N GLU A 15 -15.65 46.95 -17.80
CA GLU A 15 -15.65 48.38 -18.16
C GLU A 15 -16.13 49.29 -17.01
N VAL A 16 -16.92 48.75 -16.06
CA VAL A 16 -17.32 49.45 -14.82
C VAL A 16 -16.21 49.44 -13.77
N LEU A 17 -15.29 48.48 -13.84
CA LEU A 17 -14.15 48.32 -12.94
C LEU A 17 -12.92 48.96 -13.60
N GLY A 18 -12.86 50.29 -13.62
CA GLY A 18 -11.77 51.09 -14.22
C GLY A 18 -10.35 50.84 -13.67
N SER A 19 -10.17 49.90 -12.74
CA SER A 19 -8.88 49.45 -12.22
C SER A 19 -8.95 47.98 -11.80
N ASN A 20 -7.83 47.26 -11.88
CA ASN A 20 -7.70 45.86 -11.49
C ASN A 20 -8.13 45.65 -10.02
N PRO A 21 -9.30 45.03 -9.75
CA PRO A 21 -9.86 44.90 -8.40
C PRO A 21 -9.27 43.74 -7.61
N ILE A 22 -8.35 42.97 -8.21
CA ILE A 22 -7.71 41.83 -7.57
C ILE A 22 -6.35 42.30 -7.03
N PRO A 23 -6.13 42.28 -5.71
CA PRO A 23 -4.83 42.63 -5.13
C PRO A 23 -3.73 41.72 -5.66
N PHE A 24 -2.51 42.25 -5.77
CA PHE A 24 -1.36 41.47 -6.26
C PHE A 24 -1.08 40.29 -5.33
N SER A 25 -1.34 39.08 -5.81
CA SER A 25 -1.04 37.85 -5.06
C SER A 25 0.36 37.32 -5.43
N ILE A 26 1.20 37.09 -4.42
CA ILE A 26 2.49 36.41 -4.59
C ILE A 26 2.37 35.01 -3.98
N ARG A 27 2.60 33.97 -4.79
CA ARG A 27 2.64 32.58 -4.31
C ARG A 27 4.06 32.26 -3.83
N ILE A 28 4.18 31.94 -2.55
CA ILE A 28 5.45 31.51 -1.94
C ILE A 28 5.35 30.01 -1.63
N SER A 29 6.10 29.19 -2.36
CA SER A 29 6.22 27.75 -2.09
C SER A 29 7.40 27.51 -1.16
N LEU A 30 7.13 27.02 0.04
CA LEU A 30 8.16 26.61 1.00
C LEU A 30 8.60 25.17 0.70
N ARG A 31 9.85 24.83 1.05
CA ARG A 31 10.38 23.47 0.84
C ARG A 31 9.64 22.46 1.73
N PRO A 32 9.50 21.19 1.29
CA PRO A 32 8.74 20.17 2.02
C PRO A 32 9.27 19.87 3.44
N GLU A 33 10.55 20.12 3.71
CA GLU A 33 11.17 19.82 5.01
C GLU A 33 10.88 20.86 6.12
N VAL A 34 10.14 21.93 5.81
CA VAL A 34 9.86 23.00 6.77
C VAL A 34 8.76 22.55 7.73
N SER A 35 9.00 22.66 9.04
CA SER A 35 8.00 22.27 10.05
C SER A 35 6.81 23.22 10.08
N ILE A 36 5.62 22.71 10.43
CA ILE A 36 4.36 23.48 10.53
C ILE A 36 4.49 24.71 11.45
N GLU A 37 5.27 24.62 12.53
CA GLU A 37 5.55 25.74 13.44
C GLU A 37 6.36 26.87 12.78
N SER A 38 7.16 26.55 11.77
CA SER A 38 7.94 27.53 11.02
C SER A 38 7.05 28.33 10.07
N TYR A 39 5.97 27.72 9.55
CA TYR A 39 4.98 28.43 8.73
C TYR A 39 4.25 29.52 9.50
N GLU A 40 3.95 29.32 10.79
CA GLU A 40 3.30 30.37 11.58
C GLU A 40 4.21 31.54 11.90
N ARG A 41 5.48 31.27 12.21
CA ARG A 41 6.47 32.34 12.36
C ARG A 41 6.67 33.13 11.07
N ILE A 42 6.68 32.46 9.91
CA ILE A 42 6.78 33.12 8.61
C ILE A 42 5.52 33.93 8.29
N LYS A 43 4.34 33.43 8.64
CA LYS A 43 3.07 34.16 8.48
C LYS A 43 3.06 35.44 9.29
N GLU A 44 3.40 35.35 10.58
CA GLU A 44 3.44 36.49 11.49
C GLU A 44 4.46 37.53 11.02
N TRP A 45 5.62 37.09 10.55
CA TRP A 45 6.62 37.97 9.96
C TRP A 45 6.11 38.65 8.67
N LEU A 46 5.45 37.92 7.77
CA LEU A 46 4.89 38.49 6.54
C LEU A 46 3.77 39.50 6.81
N LEU A 47 2.90 39.23 7.79
CA LEU A 47 1.86 40.16 8.23
C LEU A 47 2.41 41.40 8.94
N SER A 48 3.65 41.35 9.44
CA SER A 48 4.32 42.51 10.04
C SER A 48 4.84 43.52 9.00
N LEU A 49 4.92 43.12 7.72
CA LEU A 49 5.22 44.04 6.62
C LEU A 49 3.94 44.79 6.24
N ASN A 50 3.93 46.12 6.41
CA ASN A 50 2.81 47.03 6.04
C ASN A 50 2.35 46.96 4.56
N VAL A 51 2.99 46.15 3.73
CA VAL A 51 2.68 45.93 2.31
C VAL A 51 1.77 44.71 2.11
N VAL A 52 1.62 43.84 3.11
CA VAL A 52 0.89 42.57 3.01
C VAL A 52 -0.45 42.68 3.75
N GLU A 53 -1.55 42.58 2.99
CA GLU A 53 -2.92 42.73 3.52
C GLU A 53 -3.51 41.41 4.04
N GLU A 54 -3.23 40.29 3.37
CA GLU A 54 -3.73 38.98 3.76
C GLU A 54 -2.71 37.87 3.45
N VAL A 55 -2.51 36.94 4.40
CA VAL A 55 -1.73 35.73 4.20
C VAL A 55 -2.64 34.51 4.37
N VAL A 56 -3.15 34.01 3.25
CA VAL A 56 -3.93 32.76 3.20
C VAL A 56 -2.96 31.59 3.16
N ILE A 57 -2.93 30.81 4.24
CA ILE A 57 -2.15 29.58 4.25
C ILE A 57 -3.09 28.41 3.97
N GLU A 58 -2.84 27.78 2.83
CA GLU A 58 -3.49 26.60 2.30
C GLU A 58 -3.28 25.31 3.17
N ARG A 59 -3.15 25.44 4.49
CA ARG A 59 -2.76 24.33 5.41
C ARG A 59 -3.79 23.23 5.51
N ALA A 60 -5.08 23.59 5.42
CA ALA A 60 -6.16 22.65 5.70
C ALA A 60 -6.19 21.49 4.70
N TRP A 61 -5.81 21.71 3.43
CA TRP A 61 -5.81 20.64 2.43
C TRP A 61 -4.58 19.74 2.55
N ILE A 62 -3.39 20.30 2.79
CA ILE A 62 -2.14 19.54 2.98
C ILE A 62 -2.21 18.67 4.23
N GLN A 63 -2.69 19.21 5.36
CA GLN A 63 -2.87 18.44 6.60
C GLN A 63 -3.90 17.31 6.43
N ARG A 64 -4.99 17.56 5.67
CA ARG A 64 -5.98 16.52 5.35
C ARG A 64 -5.37 15.42 4.49
N LEU A 65 -4.53 15.75 3.51
CA LEU A 65 -3.82 14.73 2.71
C LEU A 65 -2.84 13.91 3.55
N GLN A 66 -2.06 14.54 4.42
CA GLN A 66 -1.18 13.83 5.34
C GLN A 66 -1.96 12.90 6.29
N SER A 67 -3.13 13.34 6.76
CA SER A 67 -3.99 12.49 7.59
C SER A 67 -4.58 11.31 6.80
N LEU A 68 -4.86 11.49 5.50
CA LEU A 68 -5.32 10.43 4.60
C LEU A 68 -4.21 9.41 4.35
N GLU A 69 -2.97 9.85 4.20
CA GLU A 69 -1.80 8.98 4.05
C GLU A 69 -1.66 8.03 5.25
N ILE A 70 -1.66 8.57 6.48
CA ILE A 70 -1.59 7.77 7.71
C ILE A 70 -2.78 6.80 7.80
N PHE A 71 -3.97 7.23 7.39
CA PHE A 71 -5.15 6.37 7.38
C PHE A 71 -4.98 5.18 6.41
N VAL A 72 -4.51 5.44 5.18
CA VAL A 72 -4.25 4.41 4.17
C VAL A 72 -3.14 3.46 4.63
N GLU A 73 -2.07 3.96 5.24
CA GLU A 73 -0.99 3.14 5.78
C GLU A 73 -1.49 2.18 6.88
N ARG A 74 -2.24 2.71 7.85
CA ARG A 74 -2.85 1.90 8.93
C ARG A 74 -3.83 0.86 8.40
N LEU A 75 -4.64 1.24 7.42
CA LEU A 75 -5.55 0.31 6.76
C LEU A 75 -4.76 -0.80 6.04
N GLY A 76 -3.65 -0.46 5.39
CA GLY A 76 -2.72 -1.40 4.76
C GLY A 76 -2.17 -2.42 5.76
N TYR A 77 -1.65 -1.98 6.92
CA TYR A 77 -1.17 -2.89 7.95
C TYR A 77 -2.28 -3.81 8.51
N LEU A 78 -3.48 -3.27 8.73
CA LEU A 78 -4.63 -4.07 9.17
C LEU A 78 -4.96 -5.18 8.17
N LEU A 79 -5.06 -4.84 6.88
CA LEU A 79 -5.32 -5.81 5.83
C LEU A 79 -4.19 -6.83 5.71
N MET A 80 -2.93 -6.40 5.81
CA MET A 80 -1.76 -7.29 5.80
C MET A 80 -1.86 -8.36 6.91
N VAL A 81 -2.23 -7.98 8.12
CA VAL A 81 -2.40 -8.92 9.24
C VAL A 81 -3.56 -9.88 8.96
N ILE A 82 -4.72 -9.37 8.54
CA ILE A 82 -5.91 -10.18 8.27
C ILE A 82 -5.64 -11.20 7.16
N PHE A 83 -5.09 -10.77 6.03
CA PHE A 83 -4.74 -11.66 4.91
C PHE A 83 -3.59 -12.60 5.27
N GLY A 84 -2.61 -12.16 6.07
CA GLY A 84 -1.54 -13.01 6.56
C GLY A 84 -2.07 -14.18 7.41
N VAL A 85 -2.98 -13.91 8.35
CA VAL A 85 -3.66 -14.94 9.14
C VAL A 85 -4.50 -15.84 8.23
N GLY A 86 -5.23 -15.27 7.27
CA GLY A 86 -5.99 -16.02 6.28
C GLY A 86 -5.13 -17.00 5.47
N ALA A 87 -3.97 -16.55 5.00
CA ALA A 87 -3.03 -17.37 4.24
C ALA A 87 -2.47 -18.54 5.07
N ILE A 88 -2.15 -18.29 6.34
CA ILE A 88 -1.72 -19.32 7.31
C ILE A 88 -2.83 -20.38 7.47
N LEU A 89 -4.08 -19.95 7.67
CA LEU A 89 -5.22 -20.86 7.85
C LEU A 89 -5.51 -21.69 6.61
N VAL A 90 -5.58 -21.05 5.44
CA VAL A 90 -5.82 -21.73 4.15
C VAL A 90 -4.72 -22.75 3.89
N THR A 91 -3.44 -22.34 4.02
CA THR A 91 -2.30 -23.26 3.85
C THR A 91 -2.40 -24.43 4.82
N GLY A 92 -2.75 -24.18 6.08
CA GLY A 92 -2.90 -25.23 7.08
C GLY A 92 -4.00 -26.26 6.74
N VAL A 93 -5.15 -25.78 6.28
CA VAL A 93 -6.26 -26.64 5.86
C VAL A 93 -5.91 -27.42 4.58
N SER A 94 -5.30 -26.77 3.59
CA SER A 94 -4.88 -27.42 2.35
C SER A 94 -3.86 -28.53 2.60
N VAL A 95 -2.89 -28.28 3.49
CA VAL A 95 -1.89 -29.27 3.88
C VAL A 95 -2.53 -30.46 4.60
N ARG A 96 -3.54 -30.23 5.46
CA ARG A 96 -4.30 -31.31 6.09
C ARG A 96 -5.00 -32.17 5.03
N PHE A 97 -5.68 -31.54 4.07
CA PHE A 97 -6.33 -32.24 2.95
C PHE A 97 -5.35 -33.09 2.13
N ALA A 98 -4.17 -32.54 1.83
CA ALA A 98 -3.12 -33.23 1.09
C ALA A 98 -2.53 -34.43 1.85
N MET A 99 -2.57 -34.41 3.18
CA MET A 99 -2.17 -35.54 4.01
C MET A 99 -3.27 -36.59 4.10
N ASP A 100 -4.52 -36.17 4.29
CA ASP A 100 -5.65 -37.08 4.45
C ASP A 100 -5.78 -38.01 3.23
N SER A 101 -5.45 -37.51 2.02
CA SER A 101 -5.40 -38.30 0.79
C SER A 101 -4.26 -39.33 0.70
N ARG A 102 -3.23 -39.24 1.56
CA ARG A 102 -2.06 -40.14 1.60
C ARG A 102 -1.97 -40.95 2.90
N LEU A 103 -3.01 -40.97 3.72
CA LEU A 103 -3.03 -41.64 5.02
C LEU A 103 -2.75 -43.15 4.93
N GLU A 104 -3.21 -43.82 3.86
CA GLU A 104 -2.98 -45.26 3.69
C GLU A 104 -1.49 -45.57 3.45
N GLU A 105 -0.83 -44.76 2.61
CA GLU A 105 0.61 -44.89 2.31
C GLU A 105 1.46 -44.66 3.56
N ILE A 106 1.07 -43.65 4.36
CA ILE A 106 1.69 -43.33 5.65
C ILE A 106 1.49 -44.46 6.66
N ARG A 107 0.29 -45.05 6.72
CA ARG A 107 -0.03 -46.15 7.64
C ARG A 107 0.82 -47.39 7.35
N VAL A 108 0.97 -47.75 6.08
CA VAL A 108 1.84 -48.88 5.67
C VAL A 108 3.29 -48.58 6.03
N SER A 109 3.78 -47.38 5.72
CA SER A 109 5.16 -46.95 6.07
C SER A 109 5.44 -46.97 7.58
N HIS A 110 4.45 -46.61 8.40
CA HIS A 110 4.60 -46.63 9.86
C HIS A 110 4.74 -48.06 10.40
N VAL A 111 4.02 -49.04 9.85
CA VAL A 111 4.09 -50.45 10.29
C VAL A 111 5.46 -51.07 10.00
N VAL A 112 6.17 -50.60 8.97
CA VAL A 112 7.51 -51.07 8.59
C VAL A 112 8.63 -50.30 9.34
N GLY A 113 8.29 -49.44 10.30
CA GLY A 113 9.27 -48.73 11.16
C GLY A 113 9.63 -47.31 10.71
N GLY A 114 8.78 -46.65 9.92
CA GLY A 114 8.98 -45.27 9.48
C GLY A 114 9.12 -44.28 10.66
N THR A 115 10.19 -43.47 10.67
CA THR A 115 10.46 -42.48 11.72
C THR A 115 9.51 -41.28 11.61
N GLU A 116 8.95 -40.78 12.74
CA GLU A 116 8.05 -39.60 12.79
C GLU A 116 8.54 -38.36 12.03
N ARG A 117 9.86 -38.20 11.91
CA ARG A 117 10.49 -37.05 11.23
C ARG A 117 10.33 -37.13 9.70
N PHE A 118 10.15 -38.32 9.13
CA PHE A 118 9.91 -38.51 7.70
C PHE A 118 8.53 -37.96 7.30
N PHE A 119 7.51 -38.21 8.13
CA PHE A 119 6.15 -37.75 7.89
C PHE A 119 5.98 -36.23 8.01
N ARG A 120 6.87 -35.53 8.73
CA ARG A 120 6.77 -34.07 8.91
C ARG A 120 7.39 -33.23 7.79
N ARG A 121 8.36 -33.78 7.04
CA ARG A 121 9.06 -33.07 5.96
C ARG A 121 8.16 -32.58 4.83
N PRO A 122 7.23 -33.38 4.27
CA PRO A 122 6.36 -32.93 3.18
C PRO A 122 5.58 -31.66 3.52
N PHE A 123 5.17 -31.46 4.79
CA PHE A 123 4.46 -30.25 5.21
C PHE A 123 5.25 -28.97 4.97
N TYR A 124 6.54 -28.97 5.29
CA TYR A 124 7.41 -27.81 5.10
C TYR A 124 7.61 -27.50 3.61
N TYR A 125 7.71 -28.52 2.76
CA TYR A 125 7.82 -28.34 1.31
C TYR A 125 6.54 -27.77 0.71
N PHE A 126 5.37 -28.31 1.07
CA PHE A 126 4.10 -27.78 0.59
C PHE A 126 3.89 -26.33 1.05
N GLY A 127 4.10 -26.04 2.33
CA GLY A 127 4.00 -24.67 2.86
C GLY A 127 4.91 -23.69 2.13
N LEU A 128 6.16 -24.08 1.87
CA LEU A 128 7.11 -23.26 1.14
C LEU A 128 6.69 -23.04 -0.32
N ILE A 129 6.24 -24.08 -1.04
CA ILE A 129 5.77 -23.96 -2.43
C ILE A 129 4.53 -23.07 -2.51
N TYR A 130 3.55 -23.25 -1.62
CA TYR A 130 2.36 -22.40 -1.58
C TYR A 130 2.71 -20.94 -1.24
N GLY A 131 3.61 -20.72 -0.29
CA GLY A 131 4.09 -19.39 0.07
C GLY A 131 4.84 -18.69 -1.06
N LEU A 132 5.78 -19.39 -1.72
CA LEU A 132 6.50 -18.88 -2.89
C LEU A 132 5.55 -18.58 -4.04
N GLY A 133 4.71 -19.55 -4.43
CA GLY A 133 3.75 -19.39 -5.51
C GLY A 133 2.79 -18.22 -5.26
N GLY A 134 2.26 -18.10 -4.03
CA GLY A 134 1.40 -16.99 -3.64
C GLY A 134 2.10 -15.63 -3.71
N SER A 135 3.36 -15.55 -3.26
CA SER A 135 4.12 -14.29 -3.32
C SER A 135 4.43 -13.85 -4.76
N ILE A 136 4.86 -14.78 -5.62
CA ILE A 136 5.14 -14.51 -7.04
C ILE A 136 3.85 -14.09 -7.75
N PHE A 137 2.75 -14.79 -7.49
CA PHE A 137 1.46 -14.46 -8.07
C PHE A 137 0.95 -13.09 -7.59
N GLY A 138 1.12 -12.76 -6.31
CA GLY A 138 0.81 -11.45 -5.76
C GLY A 138 1.63 -10.33 -6.41
N GLN A 139 2.93 -10.54 -6.61
CA GLN A 139 3.79 -9.61 -7.33
C GLN A 139 3.35 -9.39 -8.77
N MET A 140 2.93 -10.45 -9.46
CA MET A 140 2.39 -10.36 -10.81
C MET A 140 1.13 -9.50 -10.84
N ILE A 141 0.21 -9.68 -9.88
CA ILE A 141 -0.99 -8.83 -9.77
C ILE A 141 -0.61 -7.37 -9.53
N ILE A 142 0.32 -7.10 -8.61
CA ILE A 142 0.79 -5.75 -8.32
C ILE A 142 1.39 -5.11 -9.59
N ALA A 143 2.23 -5.84 -10.32
CA ALA A 143 2.80 -5.36 -11.57
C ALA A 143 1.73 -4.99 -12.61
N ILE A 144 0.70 -5.83 -12.77
CA ILE A 144 -0.44 -5.54 -13.67
C ILE A 144 -1.18 -4.28 -13.23
N VAL A 145 -1.46 -4.14 -11.93
CA VAL A 145 -2.14 -2.96 -11.38
C VAL A 145 -1.31 -1.69 -11.62
N LEU A 146 0.00 -1.75 -11.42
CA LEU A 146 0.89 -0.61 -11.67
C LEU A 146 0.86 -0.18 -13.14
N VAL A 147 0.93 -1.11 -14.09
CA VAL A 147 0.86 -0.80 -15.53
C VAL A 147 -0.49 -0.14 -15.89
N ILE A 148 -1.60 -0.61 -15.30
CA ILE A 148 -2.93 -0.02 -15.55
C ILE A 148 -3.05 1.38 -14.94
N LEU A 149 -2.44 1.62 -13.77
CA LEU A 149 -2.54 2.88 -13.05
C LEU A 149 -1.49 3.92 -13.50
N GLU A 150 -0.43 3.52 -14.18
CA GLU A 150 0.64 4.41 -14.62
C GLU A 150 0.11 5.58 -15.47
N GLU A 151 -0.78 5.30 -16.43
CA GLU A 151 -1.31 6.31 -17.35
C GLU A 151 -2.18 7.38 -16.63
N PRO A 152 -3.20 7.02 -15.83
CA PRO A 152 -3.98 8.02 -15.09
C PRO A 152 -3.16 8.74 -14.03
N LEU A 153 -2.23 8.06 -13.35
CA LEU A 153 -1.37 8.70 -12.36
C LEU A 153 -0.44 9.73 -13.02
N THR A 154 0.15 9.41 -14.18
CA THR A 154 1.04 10.34 -14.90
C THR A 154 0.33 11.62 -15.31
N LYS A 155 -0.93 11.54 -15.71
CA LYS A 155 -1.75 12.73 -16.04
C LYS A 155 -1.99 13.60 -14.80
N ILE A 156 -2.24 13.00 -13.64
CA ILE A 156 -2.43 13.73 -12.39
C ILE A 156 -1.11 14.36 -11.96
N TYR A 157 -0.01 13.59 -11.87
CA TYR A 157 1.28 14.09 -11.40
C TYR A 157 1.88 15.18 -12.30
N ALA A 158 1.72 15.05 -13.62
CA ALA A 158 2.12 16.10 -14.57
C ALA A 158 1.37 17.43 -14.31
N SER A 159 0.10 17.37 -13.88
CA SER A 159 -0.66 18.59 -13.51
C SER A 159 -0.14 19.27 -12.24
N TYR A 160 0.59 18.55 -11.39
CA TYR A 160 1.25 19.08 -10.18
C TYR A 160 2.74 19.40 -10.40
N GLY A 161 3.26 19.23 -11.63
CA GLY A 161 4.67 19.51 -11.96
C GLY A 161 5.68 18.50 -11.39
N HIS A 162 5.21 17.33 -10.94
CA HIS A 162 6.06 16.25 -10.44
C HIS A 162 6.11 15.10 -11.45
N THR A 163 7.28 14.47 -11.61
CA THR A 163 7.43 13.22 -12.34
C THR A 163 7.14 12.05 -11.41
N LEU A 164 6.27 11.12 -11.82
CA LEU A 164 6.10 9.85 -11.12
C LEU A 164 7.40 9.05 -11.19
N VAL A 165 8.02 8.87 -10.04
CA VAL A 165 9.01 7.83 -9.84
C VAL A 165 8.34 6.82 -8.91
N PHE A 166 8.15 5.60 -9.38
CA PHE A 166 7.67 4.49 -8.55
C PHE A 166 8.79 4.06 -7.60
N GLU A 167 9.03 4.84 -6.55
CA GLU A 167 9.92 4.44 -5.45
C GLU A 167 9.22 3.34 -4.64
N GLY A 168 9.77 2.11 -4.67
CA GLY A 168 9.31 1.01 -3.82
C GLY A 168 9.22 -0.36 -4.50
N PHE A 169 9.18 -0.44 -5.83
CA PHE A 169 9.17 -1.71 -6.55
C PHE A 169 10.57 -2.15 -7.00
N ASP A 170 11.53 -2.07 -6.07
CA ASP A 170 12.92 -2.47 -6.31
C ASP A 170 13.09 -4.00 -6.21
N ILE A 171 14.17 -4.53 -6.79
CA ILE A 171 14.53 -5.95 -6.74
C ILE A 171 14.69 -6.44 -5.30
N ILE A 172 15.15 -5.58 -4.39
CA ILE A 172 15.28 -5.89 -2.96
C ILE A 172 13.90 -6.08 -2.34
N PHE A 173 12.94 -5.21 -2.66
CA PHE A 173 11.56 -5.32 -2.18
C PHE A 173 10.87 -6.57 -2.73
N MET A 174 11.07 -6.88 -4.01
CA MET A 174 10.57 -8.12 -4.60
C MET A 174 11.14 -9.35 -3.87
N GLY A 175 12.45 -9.38 -3.64
CA GLY A 175 13.09 -10.45 -2.88
C GLY A 175 12.55 -10.59 -1.46
N ALA A 176 12.34 -9.46 -0.78
CA ALA A 176 11.77 -9.42 0.57
C ALA A 176 10.34 -9.95 0.61
N MET A 177 9.49 -9.60 -0.36
CA MET A 177 8.12 -10.13 -0.45
C MET A 177 8.10 -11.65 -0.67
N VAL A 178 8.97 -12.17 -1.53
CA VAL A 178 9.08 -13.62 -1.76
C VAL A 178 9.53 -14.34 -0.49
N ALA A 179 10.55 -13.81 0.18
CA ALA A 179 11.02 -14.34 1.45
C ALA A 179 9.93 -14.31 2.53
N PHE A 180 9.17 -13.21 2.62
CA PHE A 180 8.07 -13.05 3.55
C PHE A 180 6.94 -14.05 3.27
N GLY A 181 6.53 -14.21 2.01
CA GLY A 181 5.51 -15.18 1.60
C GLY A 181 5.92 -16.62 1.87
N ALA A 182 7.17 -16.98 1.57
CA ALA A 182 7.74 -18.28 1.92
C ALA A 182 7.73 -18.51 3.44
N GLY A 183 8.11 -17.49 4.22
CA GLY A 183 8.06 -17.52 5.69
C GLY A 183 6.66 -17.77 6.23
N LEU A 184 5.66 -17.04 5.73
CA LEU A 184 4.26 -17.24 6.11
C LEU A 184 3.76 -18.65 5.77
N GLY A 185 4.10 -19.16 4.58
CA GLY A 185 3.73 -20.52 4.16
C GLY A 185 4.34 -21.60 5.07
N VAL A 186 5.61 -21.44 5.44
CA VAL A 186 6.30 -22.34 6.39
C VAL A 186 5.70 -22.26 7.79
N VAL A 187 5.37 -21.05 8.28
CA VAL A 187 4.72 -20.86 9.58
C VAL A 187 3.33 -21.52 9.58
N GLY A 188 2.53 -21.32 8.53
CA GLY A 188 1.24 -21.97 8.35
C GLY A 188 1.32 -23.49 8.38
N ALA A 189 2.25 -24.07 7.61
CA ALA A 189 2.49 -25.50 7.61
C ALA A 189 2.95 -26.03 8.99
N ASN A 190 3.79 -25.28 9.70
CA ASN A 190 4.28 -25.66 11.03
C ASN A 190 3.12 -25.73 12.04
N ILE A 191 2.29 -24.69 12.09
CA ILE A 191 1.12 -24.63 12.98
C ILE A 191 0.16 -25.78 12.69
N ALA A 192 -0.14 -26.04 11.41
CA ALA A 192 -1.00 -27.15 11.01
C ALA A 192 -0.46 -28.51 11.46
N SER A 193 0.85 -28.75 11.28
CA SER A 193 1.49 -30.00 11.71
C SER A 193 1.43 -30.21 13.23
N ARG A 194 1.51 -29.14 14.02
CA ARG A 194 1.43 -29.19 15.49
C ARG A 194 0.00 -29.45 15.96
N GLN A 195 -0.99 -28.86 15.29
CA GLN A 195 -2.40 -29.05 15.62
C GLN A 195 -2.83 -30.51 15.42
N GLN A 196 -2.34 -31.19 14.37
CA GLN A 196 -2.69 -32.58 14.08
C GLN A 196 -2.22 -33.56 15.17
N LYS A 197 -1.02 -33.36 15.72
CA LYS A 197 -0.49 -34.22 16.79
C LYS A 197 -1.38 -34.20 18.03
N LYS A 198 -2.00 -33.07 18.35
CA LYS A 198 -2.86 -32.96 19.53
C LYS A 198 -4.14 -33.80 19.42
N ASN A 199 -4.62 -34.09 18.21
CA ASN A 199 -5.82 -34.89 18.00
C ASN A 199 -5.53 -36.41 17.94
N LEU A 200 -4.30 -36.83 17.62
CA LEU A 200 -3.95 -38.25 17.47
C LEU A 200 -3.62 -38.98 18.79
N TYR A 201 -3.44 -38.26 19.91
CA TYR A 201 -3.18 -38.84 21.24
C TYR A 201 -4.38 -38.75 22.20
N VAL A 202 -5.55 -38.33 21.72
CA VAL A 202 -6.77 -38.17 22.52
C VAL A 202 -7.83 -39.25 22.17
N GLN A 203 -7.46 -40.27 21.39
CA GLN A 203 -8.30 -41.45 21.14
C GLN A 203 -7.58 -42.73 21.55
#